data_AF-A0A0P9CU67-F1
#
_entry.id   AF-A0A0P9CU67-F1
#
_cell.length_a   1.000
_cell.length_b   1.000
_cell.length_c   1.000
_cell.angle_alpha   90.00
_cell.angle_beta   90.00
_cell.angle_gamma   90.00
#
_symmetry.space_group_name_H-M   'P 1'
#
loop_
_entity.id
_entity.type
_entity.pdbx_description
1 polymer ?
#
loop_
_entity_poly.entity_id
_entity_poly.type
_entity_poly.pdbx_seq_one_letter_code
_entity_poly.pdbx_strand_id
1 'polypeptide(L)'
;GVYDETALRELLGAAAAGTFGELLRMKGIAQVRRGWVNFDLAGGQPSITAFAARAGEPPRIVAIGANVDAARLQEALAGCRLDVGENVARLAAAV
;
A
#
# COMPACT_ATOMS: atom_id res chain seq x y z
N GLY A 1 5.68 5.70 -7.49
CA GLY A 1 5.20 6.79 -6.65
C GLY A 1 5.53 6.52 -5.20
N VAL A 2 5.45 7.54 -4.35
CA VAL A 2 5.54 7.41 -2.88
C VAL A 2 4.16 7.06 -2.35
N TYR A 3 4.08 6.19 -1.35
CA TYR A 3 2.83 5.74 -0.74
C TYR A 3 2.68 6.30 0.69
N ASP A 4 1.44 6.43 1.13
CA ASP A 4 1.11 6.69 2.52
C ASP A 4 1.10 5.36 3.30
N GLU A 5 1.91 5.28 4.35
CA GLU A 5 2.05 4.04 5.12
C GLU A 5 0.80 3.70 5.94
N THR A 6 0.03 4.71 6.36
CA THR A 6 -1.21 4.50 7.11
C THR A 6 -2.28 3.95 6.19
N ALA A 7 -2.44 4.55 5.01
CA ALA A 7 -3.37 4.04 3.99
C ALA A 7 -3.03 2.61 3.55
N LEU A 8 -1.73 2.29 3.38
CA LEU A 8 -1.29 0.91 3.10
C LEU A 8 -1.70 -0.05 4.22
N ARG A 9 -1.59 0.36 5.49
CA ARG A 9 -1.99 -0.47 6.64
C ARG A 9 -3.49 -0.74 6.65
N GLU A 10 -4.29 0.29 6.37
CA GLU A 10 -5.75 0.17 6.27
C GLU A 10 -6.17 -0.73 5.11
N LEU A 11 -5.52 -0.58 3.94
CA LEU A 11 -5.75 -1.44 2.78
C LEU A 11 -5.45 -2.91 3.10
N LEU A 12 -4.35 -3.20 3.81
CA LEU A 12 -4.01 -4.56 4.23
C LEU A 12 -5.03 -5.12 5.23
N GLY A 13 -5.59 -4.27 6.11
CA GLY A 13 -6.69 -4.65 6.99
C GLY A 13 -7.97 -4.98 6.22
N ALA A 14 -8.35 -4.14 5.25
CA ALA A 14 -9.50 -4.39 4.38
C ALA A 14 -9.33 -5.67 3.55
N ALA A 15 -8.11 -5.92 3.06
CA ALA A 15 -7.72 -7.15 2.38
C ALA A 15 -7.85 -8.39 3.27
N ALA A 16 -7.35 -8.33 4.50
CA ALA A 16 -7.50 -9.39 5.50
C ALA A 16 -8.97 -9.68 5.83
N ALA A 17 -9.82 -8.66 5.80
CA ALA A 17 -11.26 -8.78 6.02
C ALA A 17 -12.06 -9.28 4.80
N GLY A 18 -11.39 -9.57 3.67
CA GLY A 18 -12.04 -10.10 2.47
C GLY A 18 -12.73 -9.06 1.57
N THR A 19 -12.44 -7.76 1.77
CA THR A 19 -13.07 -6.65 1.01
C THR A 19 -12.87 -6.77 -0.51
N PHE A 20 -11.78 -7.41 -0.93
CA PHE A 20 -11.39 -7.58 -2.32
C PHE A 20 -11.53 -9.03 -2.82
N GLY A 21 -12.28 -9.88 -2.11
CA GLY A 21 -12.29 -11.32 -2.29
C GLY A 21 -11.33 -12.03 -1.34
N GLU A 22 -11.12 -13.33 -1.54
CA GLU A 22 -10.27 -14.15 -0.66
C GLU A 22 -8.79 -13.95 -1.03
N LEU A 23 -8.07 -13.18 -0.22
CA LEU A 23 -6.63 -12.99 -0.38
C LEU A 23 -5.86 -13.99 0.51
N LEU A 24 -5.23 -14.96 -0.14
CA LEU A 24 -4.37 -15.95 0.52
C LEU A 24 -3.02 -15.34 0.91
N ARG A 25 -2.46 -14.52 0.01
CA ARG A 25 -1.21 -13.80 0.25
C ARG A 25 -1.14 -12.49 -0.49
N MET A 26 -0.54 -11.48 0.14
CA MET A 26 -0.13 -10.24 -0.54
C MET A 26 1.27 -9.87 -0.07
N LYS A 27 2.16 -9.50 -0.98
CA LYS A 27 3.48 -8.93 -0.67
C LYS A 27 3.71 -7.69 -1.48
N GLY A 28 4.37 -6.71 -0.89
CA GLY A 28 4.84 -5.57 -1.65
C GLY A 28 6.02 -4.87 -1.00
N ILE A 29 6.78 -4.19 -1.84
CA ILE A 29 7.74 -3.18 -1.41
C ILE A 29 7.33 -1.85 -2.01
N ALA A 30 7.36 -0.81 -1.18
CA ALA A 30 6.94 0.52 -1.57
C ALA A 30 7.83 1.58 -0.92
N GLN A 31 8.07 2.65 -1.67
CA GLN A 31 8.63 3.86 -1.09
C GLN A 31 7.53 4.61 -0.34
N VAL A 32 7.82 5.04 0.89
CA VAL A 32 7.01 5.92 1.73
C VAL A 32 7.81 7.17 2.07
N ARG A 33 7.20 8.18 2.71
CA ARG A 33 7.89 9.46 3.03
C ARG A 33 9.21 9.27 3.80
N ARG A 34 9.24 8.29 4.72
CA ARG A 34 10.36 8.02 5.64
C ARG A 34 11.36 6.96 5.16
N GLY A 35 11.24 6.50 3.91
CA GLY A 35 12.12 5.47 3.36
C GLY A 35 11.34 4.40 2.60
N TRP A 36 11.74 3.15 2.77
CA TRP A 36 11.12 2.03 2.08
C TRP A 36 10.53 1.06 3.09
N VAL A 37 9.41 0.45 2.71
CA VAL A 37 8.75 -0.58 3.51
C VAL A 37 8.54 -1.83 2.68
N ASN A 38 8.60 -2.96 3.38
CA ASN A 38 8.07 -4.24 2.92
C ASN A 38 6.78 -4.49 3.69
N PHE A 39 5.73 -4.89 3.00
CA PHE A 39 4.47 -5.27 3.62
C PHE A 39 4.04 -6.66 3.14
N ASP A 40 3.42 -7.40 4.05
CA ASP A 40 2.95 -8.77 3.82
C ASP A 40 1.56 -8.93 4.43
N LEU A 41 0.72 -9.71 3.78
CA LEU A 41 -0.51 -10.27 4.31
C LEU A 41 -0.41 -11.78 4.09
N ALA A 42 -0.40 -12.55 5.17
CA ALA A 42 -0.42 -14.00 5.13
C ALA A 42 -1.29 -14.52 6.28
N GLY A 43 -2.15 -15.51 6.01
CA GLY A 43 -3.03 -16.08 7.03
C GLY A 43 -3.94 -15.05 7.71
N GLY A 44 -4.36 -14.00 6.97
CA GLY A 44 -5.19 -12.92 7.49
C GLY A 44 -4.47 -11.92 8.42
N GLN A 45 -3.14 -12.02 8.57
CA GLN A 45 -2.36 -11.13 9.43
C GLN A 45 -1.53 -10.14 8.57
N PRO A 46 -1.86 -8.84 8.60
CA PRO A 46 -1.10 -7.82 7.89
C PRO A 46 0.14 -7.39 8.69
N SER A 47 1.25 -7.12 8.00
CA SER A 47 2.48 -6.59 8.59
C SER A 47 3.16 -5.58 7.66
N ILE A 48 3.86 -4.62 8.25
CA ILE A 48 4.68 -3.62 7.55
C ILE A 48 5.99 -3.47 8.32
N THR A 49 7.13 -3.59 7.63
CA THR A 49 8.47 -3.45 8.19
C THR A 49 9.35 -2.57 7.31
N ALA A 50 10.41 -2.00 7.87
CA ALA A 50 11.39 -1.24 7.09
C ALA A 50 12.10 -2.15 6.08
N PHE A 51 12.34 -1.62 4.88
CA PHE A 51 13.03 -2.30 3.79
C PHE A 51 14.22 -1.47 3.30
N ALA A 52 15.39 -2.07 3.20
CA ALA A 52 16.58 -1.41 2.66
C ALA A 52 16.62 -1.57 1.13
N ALA A 53 15.94 -0.69 0.41
CA ALA A 53 15.90 -0.73 -1.05
C ALA A 53 17.24 -0.35 -1.69
N ARG A 54 17.53 -0.94 -2.84
CA ARG A 54 18.67 -0.56 -3.69
C ARG A 54 18.34 0.73 -4.44
N ALA A 55 19.37 1.44 -4.89
CA ALA A 55 19.19 2.58 -5.78
C ALA A 55 18.43 2.16 -7.05
N GLY A 56 17.38 2.89 -7.41
CA GLY A 56 16.55 2.59 -8.58
C GLY A 56 15.55 1.44 -8.41
N GLU A 57 15.38 0.90 -7.20
CA GLU A 57 14.38 -0.14 -6.92
C GLU A 57 12.96 0.36 -7.28
N PRO A 58 12.18 -0.36 -8.11
CA PRO A 58 10.80 0.00 -8.38
C PRO A 58 9.85 -0.57 -7.31
N PRO A 59 8.78 0.16 -6.93
CA PRO A 59 7.73 -0.41 -6.08
C PRO A 59 7.01 -1.53 -6.83
N ARG A 60 6.75 -2.64 -6.13
CA ARG A 60 6.12 -3.83 -6.69
C ARG A 60 5.21 -4.47 -5.67
N ILE A 61 4.06 -4.95 -6.12
CA ILE A 61 3.03 -5.56 -5.28
C ILE A 61 2.54 -6.80 -6.00
N VAL A 62 2.42 -7.90 -5.27
CA VAL A 62 1.88 -9.17 -5.74
C VAL A 62 0.79 -9.61 -4.78
N ALA A 63 -0.38 -9.95 -5.30
CA ALA A 63 -1.50 -10.50 -4.55
C ALA A 63 -1.90 -11.84 -5.16
N ILE A 64 -2.19 -12.82 -4.32
CA ILE A 64 -2.59 -14.18 -4.68
C ILE A 64 -3.85 -14.51 -3.88
N GLY A 65 -4.89 -14.98 -4.56
CA GLY A 65 -6.18 -15.23 -3.95
C GLY A 65 -7.19 -15.87 -4.89
N ALA A 66 -8.39 -16.09 -4.38
CA ALA A 66 -9.55 -16.60 -5.12
C ALA A 66 -10.64 -15.52 -5.21
N ASN A 67 -11.32 -15.45 -6.36
CA ASN A 67 -12.38 -14.47 -6.64
C ASN A 67 -11.95 -13.02 -6.34
N VAL A 68 -10.70 -12.69 -6.63
CA VAL A 68 -10.13 -11.36 -6.32
C VAL A 68 -10.72 -10.31 -7.26
N ASP A 69 -11.33 -9.27 -6.69
CA ASP A 69 -11.71 -8.07 -7.43
C ASP A 69 -10.46 -7.22 -7.69
N ALA A 70 -9.77 -7.55 -8.79
CA ALA A 70 -8.51 -6.93 -9.16
C ALA A 70 -8.67 -5.42 -9.43
N ALA A 71 -9.79 -4.99 -10.02
CA ALA A 71 -10.02 -3.59 -10.34
C ALA A 71 -10.16 -2.76 -9.06
N ARG A 72 -10.98 -3.23 -8.11
CA ARG A 72 -11.16 -2.56 -6.83
C ARG A 72 -9.88 -2.55 -5.99
N LEU A 73 -9.11 -3.63 -6.01
CA LEU A 73 -7.81 -3.69 -5.34
C LEU A 73 -6.81 -2.70 -5.96
N GLN A 74 -6.78 -2.59 -7.29
CA GLN A 74 -5.92 -1.62 -7.99
C GLN A 74 -6.31 -0.17 -7.68
N GLU A 75 -7.61 0.13 -7.63
CA GLU A 75 -8.12 1.45 -7.25
C GLU A 75 -7.73 1.81 -5.81
N ALA A 76 -7.94 0.89 -4.86
CA ALA A 76 -7.55 1.11 -3.46
C ALA A 76 -6.03 1.32 -3.31
N LEU A 77 -5.22 0.55 -4.05
CA LEU A 77 -3.76 0.74 -4.10
C LEU A 77 -3.36 2.09 -4.71
N ALA A 78 -4.08 2.54 -5.74
CA ALA A 78 -3.86 3.84 -6.34
C ALA A 78 -4.16 4.97 -5.35
N GLY A 79 -5.22 4.85 -4.55
CA GLY A 79 -5.57 5.80 -3.49
C GLY A 79 -4.57 5.85 -2.33
N CYS A 80 -3.73 4.82 -2.16
CA CYS A 80 -2.63 4.85 -1.20
C CYS A 80 -1.43 5.69 -1.67
N ARG A 81 -1.38 6.12 -2.93
CA ARG A 81 -0.27 6.93 -3.46
C ARG A 81 -0.42 8.37 -3.01
N LEU A 82 0.69 8.96 -2.60
CA LEU A 82 0.79 10.38 -2.34
C LEU A 82 1.02 11.10 -3.66
N ASP A 83 0.12 12.01 -4.02
CA ASP A 83 0.34 12.90 -5.15
C ASP A 83 1.45 13.90 -4.82
N VAL A 84 2.32 14.15 -5.80
CA VAL A 84 3.44 15.10 -5.69
C VAL A 84 2.95 16.54 -5.43
N GLY A 85 1.65 16.82 -5.61
CA GLY A 85 1.03 18.13 -5.39
C GLY A 85 0.32 18.33 -4.04
N GLU A 86 0.09 17.30 -3.22
CA GLU A 86 -0.78 17.44 -2.04
C GLU A 86 -0.11 18.16 -0.85
N ASN A 87 1.22 18.37 -0.92
CA ASN A 87 1.98 19.06 0.13
C ASN A 87 1.82 20.60 0.12
N VAL A 88 1.24 21.21 -0.91
CA VAL A 88 0.99 22.67 -0.92
C VAL A 88 -0.40 23.01 -0.37
N ALA A 89 -1.39 22.14 -0.60
CA ALA A 89 -2.79 22.44 -0.24
C ALA A 89 -3.07 22.39 1.27
N ARG A 90 -2.40 21.51 2.04
CA ARG A 90 -2.64 21.40 3.49
C ARG A 90 -1.95 22.48 4.33
N LEU A 91 -0.91 23.15 3.81
CA LEU A 91 -0.26 24.27 4.48
C LEU A 91 -0.94 25.61 4.17
N ALA A 92 -1.53 25.76 2.97
CA ALA A 92 -2.22 27.00 2.58
C ALA A 92 -3.61 27.16 3.23
N ALA A 93 -4.23 26.09 3.72
CA ALA A 93 -5.53 26.14 4.40
C ALA A 93 -5.43 26.48 5.91
N ALA A 94 -4.21 26.75 6.41
CA ALA A 94 -3.94 27.02 7.83
C ALA A 94 -3.35 28.42 8.08
N VAL A 95 -3.56 29.39 7.18
CA VAL A 95 -3.14 30.80 7.35
C VAL A 95 -4.34 31.72 7.18
#